data_AF-A0A1Y3NG11-F1
#
_entry.id   AF-A0A1Y3NG11-F1
#
_cell.length_a   1.000
_cell.length_b   1.000
_cell.length_c   1.000
_cell.angle_alpha   90.00
_cell.angle_beta   90.00
_cell.angle_gamma   90.00
#
_symmetry.space_group_name_H-M   'P 1'
#
loop_
_entity.id
_entity.type
_entity.pdbx_description
1 polymer ?
#
loop_
_entity_poly.entity_id
_entity_poly.type
_entity_poly.pdbx_seq_one_letter_code
_entity_poly.pdbx_strand_id
1 'polypeptide(L)'
;NFEDFRLRCSAECRKLQEEEKRIRDLQLSETVEYNRRLAELKRFKDYNYKIEDEKQNMRQIDYQLNSSKYILKEENKINPYTNRLRMDSYKGMTPKEIQDILDYQERQRQENHRKRELELENESKWYLRTTVNSLASDLLSKEQERQRRELNKKITQENQEQAIADKQRKEFYNKVLYTNVPTDAYYDQFNTTSR
;
A
#
# COMPACT_ATOMS: atom_id res chain seq x y z
N ASN A 1 -54.30 84.30 87.99
CA ASN A 1 -53.69 82.99 88.30
C ASN A 1 -52.56 82.67 87.34
N PHE A 2 -51.33 82.92 87.76
CA PHE A 2 -50.12 82.59 87.00
C PHE A 2 -49.82 81.08 87.00
N GLU A 3 -50.22 80.39 88.07
CA GLU A 3 -50.11 78.93 88.21
C GLU A 3 -50.94 78.16 87.15
N ASP A 4 -52.17 78.58 86.87
CA ASP A 4 -53.02 77.95 85.85
C ASP A 4 -52.41 78.07 84.43
N PHE A 5 -51.77 79.20 84.12
CA PHE A 5 -51.08 79.42 82.84
C PHE A 5 -49.83 78.54 82.71
N ARG A 6 -49.01 78.44 83.79
CA ARG A 6 -47.85 77.54 83.83
C ARG A 6 -48.25 76.07 83.67
N LEU A 7 -49.33 75.65 84.32
CA LEU A 7 -49.85 74.29 84.21
C LEU A 7 -50.29 73.98 82.78
N ARG A 8 -51.00 74.91 82.12
CA ARG A 8 -51.42 74.78 80.72
C ARG A 8 -50.24 74.69 79.76
N CYS A 9 -49.24 75.57 79.88
CA CYS A 9 -48.03 75.50 79.07
C CYS A 9 -47.26 74.19 79.31
N SER A 10 -47.16 73.72 80.56
CA SER A 10 -46.50 72.45 80.88
C SER A 10 -47.23 71.25 80.28
N ALA A 11 -48.57 71.27 80.25
CA ALA A 11 -49.39 70.23 79.63
C ALA A 11 -49.26 70.24 78.09
N GLU A 12 -49.16 71.41 77.47
CA GLU A 12 -48.93 71.56 76.03
C GLU A 12 -47.51 71.09 75.63
N CYS A 13 -46.48 71.44 76.42
CA CYS A 13 -45.13 70.91 76.22
C CYS A 13 -45.07 69.39 76.34
N ARG A 14 -45.79 68.78 77.29
CA ARG A 14 -45.88 67.32 77.42
C ARG A 14 -46.54 66.67 76.20
N LYS A 15 -47.64 67.25 75.70
CA LYS A 15 -48.31 66.77 74.48
C LYS A 15 -47.38 66.84 73.26
N LEU A 16 -46.67 67.96 73.08
CA LEU A 16 -45.69 68.11 72.00
C LEU A 16 -44.56 67.07 72.10
N GLN A 17 -44.03 66.82 73.30
CA GLN A 17 -43.02 65.80 73.53
C GLN A 17 -43.51 64.37 73.24
N GLU A 18 -44.76 64.07 73.58
CA GLU A 18 -45.39 62.78 73.27
C GLU A 18 -45.58 62.59 71.77
N GLU A 19 -46.03 63.61 71.05
CA GLU A 19 -46.18 63.56 69.58
C GLU A 19 -44.82 63.48 68.87
N GLU A 20 -43.80 64.23 69.30
CA GLU A 20 -42.44 64.10 68.77
C GLU A 20 -41.86 62.70 68.99
N LYS A 21 -42.14 62.09 70.14
CA LYS A 21 -41.71 60.72 70.44
C LYS A 21 -42.44 59.73 69.53
N ARG A 22 -43.75 59.88 69.32
CA ARG A 22 -44.54 59.06 68.39
C ARG A 22 -44.02 59.14 66.97
N ILE A 23 -43.72 60.35 66.47
CA ILE A 23 -43.18 60.55 65.12
C ILE A 23 -41.81 59.88 64.99
N ARG A 24 -40.93 60.01 65.99
CA ARG A 24 -39.63 59.35 66.00
C ARG A 24 -39.74 57.83 66.04
N ASP A 25 -40.63 57.29 66.86
CA ASP A 25 -40.87 55.84 66.96
C ASP A 25 -41.43 55.28 65.64
N LEU A 26 -42.32 56.04 64.97
CA LEU A 26 -42.85 55.68 63.66
C LEU A 26 -41.77 55.69 62.58
N GLN A 27 -40.95 56.73 62.51
CA GLN A 27 -39.79 56.79 61.60
C GLN A 27 -38.78 55.66 61.85
N LEU A 28 -38.53 55.33 63.13
CA LEU A 28 -37.67 54.20 63.48
C LEU A 28 -38.28 52.88 62.99
N SER A 29 -39.60 52.68 63.17
CA SER A 29 -40.27 51.47 62.69
C SER A 29 -40.20 51.34 61.17
N GLU A 30 -40.39 52.45 60.43
CA GLU A 30 -40.29 52.48 58.97
C GLU A 30 -38.88 52.19 58.48
N THR A 31 -37.85 52.76 59.13
CA THR A 31 -36.45 52.50 58.77
C THR A 31 -36.02 51.07 59.08
N VAL A 32 -36.49 50.48 60.18
CA VAL A 32 -36.26 49.07 60.51
C VAL A 32 -36.90 48.16 59.46
N GLU A 33 -38.15 48.40 59.09
CA GLU A 33 -38.85 47.63 58.05
C GLU A 33 -38.19 47.81 56.67
N TYR A 34 -37.75 49.02 56.33
CA TYR A 34 -37.03 49.28 55.09
C TYR A 34 -35.68 48.54 55.03
N ASN A 35 -34.88 48.61 56.11
CA ASN A 35 -33.61 47.90 56.22
C ASN A 35 -33.80 46.39 56.19
N ARG A 36 -34.88 45.89 56.80
CA ARG A 36 -35.26 44.47 56.73
C ARG A 36 -35.54 44.04 55.29
N ARG A 37 -36.37 44.79 54.56
CA ARG A 37 -36.67 44.53 53.14
C ARG A 37 -35.41 44.61 52.27
N LEU A 38 -34.52 45.58 52.51
CA LEU A 38 -33.24 45.67 51.81
C LEU A 38 -32.34 44.45 52.08
N ALA A 39 -32.29 43.96 53.32
CA ALA A 39 -31.54 42.77 53.67
C ALA A 39 -32.09 41.51 52.98
N GLU A 40 -33.42 41.37 52.89
CA GLU A 40 -34.08 40.29 52.16
C GLU A 40 -33.81 40.35 50.65
N LEU A 41 -33.91 41.53 50.05
CA LEU A 41 -33.57 41.73 48.63
C LEU A 41 -32.10 41.40 48.34
N LYS A 42 -31.19 41.79 49.24
CA LYS A 42 -29.76 41.45 49.10
C LYS A 42 -29.56 39.94 49.16
N ARG A 43 -30.17 39.25 50.13
CA ARG A 43 -30.11 37.77 50.24
C ARG A 43 -30.63 37.08 48.99
N PHE A 44 -31.75 37.55 48.44
CA PHE A 44 -32.32 37.01 47.20
C PHE A 44 -31.39 37.21 46.00
N LYS A 45 -30.80 38.41 45.86
CA LYS A 45 -29.81 38.69 44.81
C LYS A 45 -28.57 37.81 44.95
N ASP A 46 -28.02 37.69 46.15
CA ASP A 46 -26.83 36.86 46.41
C ASP A 46 -27.10 35.38 46.12
N TYR A 47 -28.30 34.89 46.45
CA TYR A 47 -28.73 33.53 46.12
C TYR A 47 -28.81 33.30 44.60
N ASN A 48 -29.45 34.20 43.87
CA ASN A 48 -29.54 34.09 42.40
C ASN A 48 -28.18 34.21 41.73
N TYR A 49 -27.29 35.07 42.24
CA TYR A 49 -25.93 35.18 41.74
C TYR A 49 -25.17 33.86 41.88
N LYS A 50 -25.27 33.19 43.04
CA LYS A 50 -24.65 31.88 43.25
C LYS A 50 -25.18 30.83 42.27
N ILE A 51 -26.49 30.79 42.04
CA ILE A 51 -27.08 29.87 41.06
C ILE A 51 -26.52 30.13 39.65
N GLU A 52 -26.43 31.39 39.25
CA GLU A 52 -25.91 31.71 37.92
C GLU A 52 -24.42 31.41 37.80
N ASP A 53 -23.63 31.65 38.85
CA ASP A 53 -22.22 31.29 38.91
C ASP A 53 -22.04 29.77 38.78
N GLU A 54 -22.81 28.97 39.55
CA GLU A 54 -22.81 27.52 39.44
C GLU A 54 -23.19 27.03 38.04
N LYS A 55 -24.19 27.66 37.40
CA LYS A 55 -24.56 27.34 36.01
C LYS A 55 -23.45 27.70 35.01
N GLN A 56 -22.72 28.79 35.23
CA GLN A 56 -21.58 29.16 34.38
C GLN A 56 -20.42 28.18 34.57
N ASN A 57 -20.12 27.83 35.81
CA ASN A 57 -19.08 26.86 36.16
C ASN A 57 -19.39 25.49 35.52
N MET A 58 -20.64 25.02 35.60
CA MET A 58 -21.07 23.78 34.96
C MET A 58 -20.93 23.84 33.43
N ARG A 59 -21.37 24.94 32.80
CA ARG A 59 -21.19 25.14 31.36
C ARG A 59 -19.72 25.12 30.94
N GLN A 60 -18.84 25.71 31.75
CA GLN A 60 -17.41 25.71 31.50
C GLN A 60 -16.83 24.30 31.58
N ILE A 61 -17.22 23.52 32.60
CA ILE A 61 -16.82 22.12 32.75
C ILE A 61 -17.27 21.32 31.52
N ASP A 62 -18.54 21.43 31.14
CA ASP A 62 -19.10 20.72 29.98
C ASP A 62 -18.38 21.11 28.68
N TYR A 63 -18.10 22.39 28.48
CA TYR A 63 -17.36 22.88 27.32
C TYR A 63 -15.93 22.30 27.31
N GLN A 64 -15.24 22.30 28.43
CA GLN A 64 -13.87 21.78 28.52
C GLN A 64 -13.82 20.27 28.29
N LEU A 65 -14.76 19.53 28.88
CA LEU A 65 -14.88 18.09 28.70
C LEU A 65 -15.19 17.73 27.26
N ASN A 66 -16.08 18.48 26.60
CA ASN A 66 -16.43 18.25 25.19
C ASN A 66 -15.47 18.94 24.21
N SER A 67 -14.53 19.74 24.70
CA SER A 67 -13.54 20.40 23.87
C SER A 67 -12.67 19.35 23.20
N SER A 68 -12.44 19.57 21.92
CA SER A 68 -11.69 18.64 21.08
C SER A 68 -10.21 18.51 21.48
N LYS A 69 -9.74 19.38 22.38
CA LYS A 69 -8.42 19.27 23.02
C LYS A 69 -8.34 18.10 24.01
N TYR A 70 -9.43 17.80 24.72
CA TYR A 70 -9.45 16.74 25.74
C TYR A 70 -10.02 15.44 25.20
N ILE A 71 -11.04 15.53 24.33
CA ILE A 71 -11.51 14.34 23.62
C ILE A 71 -10.73 14.20 22.32
N LEU A 72 -10.04 13.07 22.16
CA LEU A 72 -9.39 12.65 20.91
C LEU A 72 -10.39 12.36 19.76
N LYS A 73 -11.57 13.00 19.77
CA LYS A 73 -12.63 12.88 18.77
C LYS A 73 -12.27 13.53 17.43
N GLU A 74 -11.23 14.38 17.36
CA GLU A 74 -10.88 15.01 16.11
C GLU A 74 -10.24 14.03 15.13
N GLU A 75 -10.93 13.84 14.01
CA GLU A 75 -10.34 13.26 12.81
C GLU A 75 -9.19 14.15 12.29
N ASN A 76 -8.30 13.49 11.56
CA ASN A 76 -7.20 14.10 10.83
C ASN A 76 -7.69 15.26 9.94
N LYS A 77 -7.30 16.50 10.28
CA LYS A 77 -7.77 17.70 9.57
C LYS A 77 -7.07 17.88 8.23
N ILE A 78 -7.86 18.08 7.17
CA ILE A 78 -7.35 18.40 5.84
C ILE A 78 -7.22 19.93 5.71
N ASN A 79 -6.12 20.38 5.13
CA ASN A 79 -5.90 21.77 4.75
C ASN A 79 -6.78 22.10 3.53
N PRO A 80 -7.72 23.05 3.63
CA PRO A 80 -8.67 23.34 2.55
C PRO A 80 -8.01 23.90 1.28
N TYR A 81 -6.82 24.50 1.38
CA TYR A 81 -6.14 25.11 0.24
C TYR A 81 -5.25 24.13 -0.53
N THR A 82 -4.63 23.18 0.17
CA THR A 82 -3.71 22.21 -0.43
C THR A 82 -4.32 20.83 -0.60
N ASN A 83 -5.51 20.60 -0.02
CA ASN A 83 -6.16 19.31 0.13
C ASN A 83 -5.24 18.24 0.75
N ARG A 84 -4.25 18.66 1.53
CA ARG A 84 -3.31 17.80 2.24
C ARG A 84 -3.66 17.70 3.70
N LEU A 85 -3.34 16.58 4.31
CA LEU A 85 -3.40 16.41 5.74
C LEU A 85 -2.53 17.47 6.45
N ARG A 86 -3.10 18.12 7.46
CA ARG A 86 -2.37 19.05 8.32
C ARG A 86 -1.49 18.26 9.29
N MET A 87 -0.17 18.50 9.23
CA MET A 87 0.81 17.69 9.97
C MET A 87 0.69 17.78 11.49
N ASP A 88 0.31 18.94 12.01
CA ASP A 88 0.05 19.18 13.44
C ASP A 88 -1.15 18.40 13.99
N SER A 89 -2.07 18.02 13.11
CA SER A 89 -3.37 17.42 13.44
C SER A 89 -3.39 15.91 13.18
N TYR A 90 -2.27 15.33 12.73
CA TYR A 90 -2.20 13.91 12.42
C TYR A 90 -2.09 13.07 13.69
N LYS A 91 -3.03 12.13 13.85
CA LYS A 91 -3.11 11.24 15.03
C LYS A 91 -3.03 9.75 14.67
N GLY A 92 -2.59 9.43 13.46
CA GLY A 92 -2.57 8.07 12.92
C GLY A 92 -3.63 7.84 11.86
N MET A 93 -3.61 6.66 11.23
CA MET A 93 -4.59 6.28 10.20
C MET A 93 -5.96 6.02 10.82
N THR A 94 -7.01 6.32 10.06
CA THR A 94 -8.38 6.00 10.44
C THR A 94 -8.61 4.49 10.40
N PRO A 95 -9.55 3.95 11.19
CA PRO A 95 -9.89 2.52 11.13
C PRO A 95 -10.29 2.05 9.73
N LYS A 96 -10.94 2.94 8.96
CA LYS A 96 -11.31 2.68 7.57
C LYS A 96 -10.10 2.54 6.65
N GLU A 97 -9.13 3.46 6.74
CA GLU A 97 -7.88 3.37 5.97
C GLU A 97 -7.10 2.10 6.32
N ILE A 98 -7.07 1.72 7.60
CA ILE A 98 -6.44 0.47 8.06
C ILE A 98 -7.16 -0.73 7.44
N GLN A 99 -8.50 -0.74 7.43
CA GLN A 99 -9.28 -1.80 6.81
C GLN A 99 -9.02 -1.89 5.30
N ASP A 100 -9.00 -0.76 4.60
CA ASP A 100 -8.70 -0.72 3.16
C ASP A 100 -7.30 -1.29 2.86
N ILE A 101 -6.30 -1.03 3.72
CA ILE A 101 -4.97 -1.61 3.62
C ILE A 101 -5.00 -3.12 3.80
N LEU A 102 -5.75 -3.63 4.80
CA LEU A 102 -5.87 -5.07 5.05
C LEU A 102 -6.54 -5.78 3.88
N ASP A 103 -7.62 -5.22 3.34
CA ASP A 103 -8.34 -5.75 2.17
C ASP A 103 -7.45 -5.75 0.92
N TYR A 104 -6.61 -4.73 0.77
CA TYR A 104 -5.64 -4.67 -0.31
C TYR A 104 -4.54 -5.73 -0.16
N GLN A 105 -4.00 -5.92 1.05
CA GLN A 105 -3.02 -6.96 1.33
C GLN A 105 -3.60 -8.37 1.07
N GLU A 106 -4.87 -8.59 1.40
CA GLU A 106 -5.53 -9.86 1.12
C GLU A 106 -5.62 -10.12 -0.38
N ARG A 107 -6.03 -9.12 -1.17
CA ARG A 107 -6.03 -9.21 -2.63
C ARG A 107 -4.64 -9.51 -3.19
N GLN A 108 -3.59 -8.86 -2.68
CA GLN A 108 -2.22 -9.15 -3.09
C GLN A 108 -1.79 -10.59 -2.81
N ARG A 109 -2.19 -11.17 -1.67
CA ARG A 109 -1.92 -12.59 -1.37
C ARG A 109 -2.60 -13.52 -2.36
N GLN A 110 -3.87 -13.26 -2.68
CA GLN A 110 -4.63 -14.06 -3.64
C GLN A 110 -4.03 -13.96 -5.05
N GLU A 111 -3.65 -12.77 -5.50
CA GLU A 111 -2.99 -12.57 -6.79
C GLU A 111 -1.64 -13.29 -6.86
N ASN A 112 -0.83 -13.20 -5.79
CA ASN A 112 0.46 -13.89 -5.74
C ASN A 112 0.30 -15.41 -5.73
N HIS A 113 -0.72 -15.94 -5.06
CA HIS A 113 -1.04 -17.37 -5.11
C HIS A 113 -1.36 -17.79 -6.54
N ARG A 114 -2.26 -17.07 -7.21
CA ARG A 114 -2.65 -17.35 -8.60
C ARG A 114 -1.47 -17.27 -9.56
N LYS A 115 -0.54 -16.31 -9.37
CA LYS A 115 0.68 -16.21 -10.17
C LYS A 115 1.57 -17.44 -10.01
N ARG A 116 1.78 -17.90 -8.77
CA ARG A 116 2.57 -19.13 -8.51
C ARG A 116 1.95 -20.36 -9.14
N GLU A 117 0.62 -20.50 -9.08
CA GLU A 117 -0.07 -21.61 -9.74
C GLU A 117 0.13 -21.58 -11.26
N LEU A 118 0.02 -20.40 -11.87
CA LEU A 118 0.26 -20.22 -13.30
C LEU A 118 1.72 -20.48 -13.69
N GLU A 119 2.68 -20.04 -12.87
CA GLU A 119 4.10 -20.33 -13.05
C GLU A 119 4.37 -21.83 -13.02
N LEU A 120 3.84 -22.54 -12.01
CA LEU A 120 3.97 -23.98 -11.89
C LEU A 120 3.37 -24.72 -13.10
N GLU A 121 2.19 -24.27 -13.57
CA GLU A 121 1.56 -24.83 -14.76
C GLU A 121 2.44 -24.61 -16.00
N ASN A 122 3.00 -23.42 -16.16
CA ASN A 122 3.89 -23.09 -17.28
C ASN A 122 5.19 -23.87 -17.23
N GLU A 123 5.80 -24.04 -16.06
CA GLU A 123 6.98 -24.87 -15.86
C GLU A 123 6.70 -26.32 -16.24
N SER A 124 5.55 -26.88 -15.83
CA SER A 124 5.16 -28.25 -16.18
C SER A 124 4.99 -28.42 -17.70
N LYS A 125 4.35 -27.45 -18.37
CA LYS A 125 4.18 -27.42 -19.82
C LYS A 125 5.52 -27.28 -20.55
N TRP A 126 6.41 -26.45 -20.02
CA TRP A 126 7.76 -26.28 -20.56
C TRP A 126 8.56 -27.57 -20.45
N TYR A 127 8.53 -28.21 -19.28
CA TYR A 127 9.20 -29.49 -19.05
C TYR A 127 8.71 -30.54 -20.04
N LEU A 128 7.39 -30.69 -20.21
CA LEU A 128 6.80 -31.62 -21.17
C LEU A 128 7.23 -31.32 -22.62
N ARG A 129 7.27 -30.05 -23.02
CA ARG A 129 7.76 -29.68 -24.37
C ARG A 129 9.22 -30.04 -24.54
N THR A 130 10.05 -29.76 -23.55
CA THR A 130 11.48 -30.06 -23.59
C THR A 130 11.73 -31.56 -23.68
N THR A 131 11.01 -32.38 -22.91
CA THR A 131 11.16 -33.85 -22.97
C THR A 131 10.72 -34.42 -24.31
N VAL A 132 9.58 -33.98 -24.86
CA VAL A 132 9.09 -34.42 -26.18
C VAL A 132 10.06 -34.00 -27.28
N ASN A 133 10.56 -32.77 -27.26
CA ASN A 133 11.52 -32.28 -28.24
C ASN A 133 12.85 -33.05 -28.16
N SER A 134 13.33 -33.36 -26.96
CA SER A 134 14.53 -34.19 -26.77
C SER A 134 14.34 -35.57 -27.38
N LEU A 135 13.20 -36.22 -27.10
CA LEU A 135 12.89 -37.53 -27.66
C LEU A 135 12.81 -37.50 -29.20
N ALA A 136 12.17 -36.48 -29.76
CA ALA A 136 12.08 -36.31 -31.21
C ALA A 136 13.46 -36.08 -31.84
N SER A 137 14.32 -35.27 -31.21
CA SER A 137 15.70 -35.04 -31.64
C SER A 137 16.53 -36.32 -31.62
N ASP A 138 16.40 -37.13 -30.58
CA ASP A 138 17.10 -38.41 -30.47
C ASP A 138 16.67 -39.41 -31.55
N LEU A 139 15.36 -39.47 -31.83
CA LEU A 139 14.82 -40.31 -32.89
C LEU A 139 15.33 -39.87 -34.27
N LEU A 140 15.29 -38.57 -34.55
CA LEU A 140 15.79 -38.01 -35.80
C LEU A 140 17.30 -38.27 -35.97
N SER A 141 18.08 -38.11 -34.90
CA SER A 141 19.52 -38.37 -34.91
C SER A 141 19.82 -39.84 -35.22
N LYS A 142 19.06 -40.78 -34.64
CA LYS A 142 19.18 -42.21 -34.93
C LYS A 142 18.82 -42.54 -36.38
N GLU A 143 17.79 -41.89 -36.93
CA GLU A 143 17.40 -42.07 -38.33
C GLU A 143 18.48 -41.55 -39.28
N GLN A 144 19.00 -40.35 -39.03
CA GLN A 144 20.12 -39.78 -39.79
C GLN A 144 21.36 -40.69 -39.74
N GLU A 145 21.66 -41.27 -38.58
CA GLU A 145 22.77 -42.20 -38.46
C GLU A 145 22.56 -43.48 -39.27
N ARG A 146 21.33 -44.02 -39.31
CA ARG A 146 20.99 -45.18 -40.16
C ARG A 146 21.18 -44.84 -41.64
N GLN A 147 20.64 -43.72 -42.09
CA GLN A 147 20.80 -43.26 -43.47
C GLN A 147 22.28 -43.06 -43.83
N ARG A 148 23.07 -42.45 -42.93
CA ARG A 148 24.51 -42.27 -43.12
C ARG A 148 25.25 -43.60 -43.21
N ARG A 149 24.89 -44.60 -42.39
CA ARG A 149 25.48 -45.94 -42.46
C ARG A 149 25.14 -46.63 -43.79
N GLU A 150 23.90 -46.49 -44.27
CA GLU A 150 23.51 -47.05 -45.58
C GLU A 150 24.24 -46.37 -46.74
N LEU A 151 24.36 -45.04 -46.71
CA LEU A 151 25.14 -44.29 -47.70
C LEU A 151 26.61 -44.71 -47.69
N ASN A 152 27.22 -44.83 -46.50
CA ASN A 152 28.60 -45.27 -46.37
C ASN A 152 28.82 -46.69 -46.91
N LYS A 153 27.85 -47.60 -46.73
CA LYS A 153 27.91 -48.94 -47.32
C LYS A 153 27.93 -48.87 -48.86
N LYS A 154 27.05 -48.07 -49.47
CA LYS A 154 27.00 -47.88 -50.93
C LYS A 154 28.32 -47.30 -51.45
N ILE A 155 28.82 -46.23 -50.83
CA ILE A 155 30.11 -45.62 -51.18
C ILE A 155 31.25 -46.64 -51.06
N THR A 156 31.23 -47.48 -50.02
CA THR A 156 32.27 -48.50 -49.83
C THR A 156 32.24 -49.56 -50.93
N GLN A 157 31.04 -49.99 -51.36
CA GLN A 157 30.87 -50.95 -52.46
C GLN A 157 31.34 -50.36 -53.79
N GLU A 158 30.92 -49.13 -54.12
CA GLU A 158 31.35 -48.42 -55.33
C GLU A 158 32.87 -48.24 -55.36
N ASN A 159 33.47 -47.84 -54.24
CA ASN A 159 34.92 -47.72 -54.12
C ASN A 159 35.64 -49.07 -54.32
N GLN A 160 35.07 -50.18 -53.86
CA GLN A 160 35.63 -51.51 -54.08
C GLN A 160 35.57 -51.91 -55.56
N GLU A 161 34.42 -51.73 -56.22
CA GLU A 161 34.25 -52.00 -57.65
C GLU A 161 35.21 -51.14 -58.49
N GLN A 162 35.30 -49.85 -58.16
CA GLN A 162 36.23 -48.93 -58.82
C GLN A 162 37.68 -49.33 -58.61
N ALA A 163 38.08 -49.75 -57.40
CA ALA A 163 39.44 -50.22 -57.13
C ALA A 163 39.79 -51.48 -57.92
N ILE A 164 38.85 -52.41 -58.10
CA ILE A 164 39.03 -53.60 -58.93
C ILE A 164 39.19 -53.20 -60.40
N ALA A 165 38.31 -52.35 -60.92
CA ALA A 165 38.37 -51.87 -62.31
C ALA A 165 39.68 -51.11 -62.59
N ASP A 166 40.12 -50.26 -61.66
CA ASP A 166 41.39 -49.54 -61.75
C ASP A 166 42.59 -50.48 -61.74
N LYS A 167 42.56 -51.53 -60.92
CA LYS A 167 43.61 -52.56 -60.91
C LYS A 167 43.67 -53.30 -62.25
N GLN A 168 42.53 -53.76 -62.77
CA GLN A 168 42.45 -54.43 -64.08
C GLN A 168 42.94 -53.53 -65.22
N ARG A 169 42.53 -52.26 -65.22
CA ARG A 169 42.97 -51.26 -66.21
C ARG A 169 44.48 -51.02 -66.14
N LYS A 170 45.06 -50.90 -64.93
CA LYS A 170 46.51 -50.80 -64.75
C LYS A 170 47.24 -52.04 -65.26
N GLU A 171 46.72 -53.23 -64.98
CA GLU A 171 47.29 -54.48 -65.49
C GLU A 171 47.26 -54.55 -67.03
N PHE A 172 46.16 -54.14 -67.67
CA PHE A 172 46.05 -54.05 -69.12
C PHE A 172 47.08 -53.08 -69.71
N TYR A 173 47.19 -51.85 -69.18
CA TYR A 173 48.18 -50.89 -69.67
C TYR A 173 49.61 -51.43 -69.53
N ASN A 174 49.95 -52.03 -68.39
CA ASN A 174 51.30 -52.53 -68.15
C ASN A 174 51.67 -53.73 -69.05
N LYS A 175 50.71 -54.64 -69.33
CA LYS A 175 50.96 -55.90 -70.07
C LYS A 175 50.72 -55.82 -71.58
N VAL A 176 49.87 -54.90 -72.05
CA VAL A 176 49.48 -54.83 -73.46
C VAL A 176 50.03 -53.58 -74.12
N LEU A 177 49.90 -52.43 -73.47
CA LEU A 177 50.25 -51.15 -74.10
C LEU A 177 51.73 -50.77 -73.88
N TYR A 178 52.23 -50.97 -72.67
CA TYR A 178 53.60 -50.58 -72.30
C TYR A 178 54.64 -51.69 -72.51
N THR A 179 54.21 -52.86 -72.98
CA THR A 179 55.12 -53.95 -73.33
C THR A 179 55.37 -53.89 -74.83
N ASN A 180 56.49 -53.30 -75.22
CA ASN A 180 56.84 -53.17 -76.64
C ASN A 180 57.42 -54.50 -77.14
N VAL A 181 56.64 -55.24 -77.91
CA VAL A 181 57.09 -56.48 -78.57
C VAL A 181 57.59 -56.10 -79.96
N PRO A 182 58.86 -56.36 -80.30
CA PRO A 182 59.37 -56.10 -81.63
C PRO A 182 58.55 -56.89 -82.65
N THR A 183 58.09 -56.22 -83.70
CA THR A 183 57.35 -56.85 -84.80
C THR A 183 58.32 -57.68 -85.65
N ASP A 184 57.85 -58.72 -86.33
CA ASP A 184 58.72 -59.56 -87.17
C ASP A 184 59.50 -58.73 -88.22
N ALA A 185 58.86 -57.68 -88.75
CA ALA A 185 59.49 -56.69 -89.63
C ALA A 185 60.66 -55.91 -89.02
N TYR A 186 60.82 -55.88 -87.69
CA TYR A 186 62.00 -55.32 -87.02
C TYR A 186 63.18 -56.29 -87.09
N TYR A 187 62.94 -57.60 -86.90
CA TYR A 187 64.00 -58.61 -86.99
C TYR A 187 64.46 -58.80 -88.44
N ASP A 188 63.56 -58.69 -89.42
CA ASP A 188 63.86 -58.75 -90.85
C ASP A 188 64.79 -57.63 -91.35
N GLN A 189 65.02 -56.56 -90.56
CA GLN A 189 65.96 -55.48 -90.91
C GLN A 189 67.42 -55.91 -90.74
N PHE A 190 67.71 -56.88 -89.88
CA PHE A 190 69.07 -57.33 -89.58
C PHE A 190 69.51 -58.42 -90.57
N ASN A 191 70.80 -58.44 -90.94
CA ASN A 191 71.42 -59.39 -91.89
C ASN A 191 70.93 -59.32 -93.35
N THR A 192 70.31 -58.22 -93.77
CA THR A 192 69.87 -57.99 -95.16
C THR A 192 71.00 -57.62 -96.12
N THR A 193 72.19 -57.26 -95.62
CA THR A 193 73.35 -56.88 -96.41
C THR A 193 74.59 -57.69 -96.01
N SER A 194 75.31 -58.25 -96.99
CA SER A 194 76.41 -59.21 -96.78
C SER A 194 77.80 -58.58 -96.51
N ARG A 195 77.87 -57.39 -95.90
CA ARG A 195 79.14 -56.67 -95.73
C ARG A 195 79.97 -57.17 -94.55
#